data_AF-A0A959XUS3-F1
#
_entry.id   AF-A0A959XUS3-F1
#
_cell.length_a   1.000
_cell.length_b   1.000
_cell.length_c   1.000
_cell.angle_alpha   90.00
_cell.angle_beta   90.00
_cell.angle_gamma   90.00
#
_symmetry.space_group_name_H-M   'P 1'
#
loop_
_entity.id
_entity.type
_entity.pdbx_description
1 polymer ?
#
loop_
_entity_poly.entity_id
_entity_poly.type
_entity_poly.pdbx_seq_one_letter_code
_entity_poly.pdbx_strand_id
1 'polypeptide(L)'
;MRTKCLIPTLLYGSALLAQISLDPLVTATICNGEAFDLSFQIIGTYDPGNVFSVELSDGAGSFATPTTIGMLNGTSAGTISCNPMGADGTGYRVRVVSTAPVDLSGASSEVLTFANPNAGMDAFVTLCGTPSPIDIGSLLNGNPEPSGTWTIMAGTGILVGPNGPYVGLTYGSNILAYTVDVAGCTSTATLTIDCVEPPNAGVNGAIVLCSTDPPVNLFDLLGGTPSFGGTWTSPAGSTMSGVFDPSNDPAGIYSYTVVGTPPCANETAQVAISVAQAANAGSDAAITICDSDAPLLLIDQLSGTPAPSGSWAFNSVPHSPVFVPGTDAAGCYVYTVPGSAPCLAEQSSVCVTVNNCFQQPGSEFHPPYPDE
;
A
#
# COMPACT_ATOMS: atom_id res chain seq x y z
N MET A 1 74.33 -52.69 -82.49
CA MET A 1 73.19 -51.73 -82.53
C MET A 1 72.05 -52.27 -81.69
N ARG A 2 71.32 -51.36 -81.02
CA ARG A 2 70.08 -51.52 -80.25
C ARG A 2 70.22 -51.83 -78.76
N THR A 3 70.53 -50.78 -78.00
CA THR A 3 70.18 -50.64 -76.58
C THR A 3 68.66 -50.40 -76.48
N LYS A 4 67.93 -51.29 -75.77
CA LYS A 4 66.52 -51.10 -75.43
C LYS A 4 66.43 -50.08 -74.29
N CYS A 5 65.80 -48.94 -74.56
CA CYS A 5 65.37 -48.00 -73.54
C CYS A 5 64.03 -48.48 -72.98
N LEU A 6 63.98 -48.81 -71.69
CA LEU A 6 62.74 -49.02 -70.95
C LEU A 6 62.20 -47.64 -70.56
N ILE A 7 61.06 -47.26 -71.13
CA ILE A 7 60.29 -46.10 -70.69
C ILE A 7 59.29 -46.63 -69.65
N PRO A 8 59.33 -46.16 -68.39
CA PRO A 8 58.31 -46.52 -67.43
C PRO A 8 57.01 -45.79 -67.78
N THR A 9 55.94 -46.55 -67.95
CA THR A 9 54.58 -46.05 -68.13
C THR A 9 54.17 -45.35 -66.83
N LEU A 10 54.15 -44.02 -66.83
CA LEU A 10 53.48 -43.24 -65.78
C LEU A 10 51.98 -43.54 -65.86
N LEU A 11 51.46 -44.34 -64.92
CA LEU A 11 50.03 -44.38 -64.64
C LEU A 11 49.62 -43.01 -64.10
N TYR A 12 49.07 -42.16 -64.96
CA TYR A 12 48.21 -41.06 -64.50
C TYR A 12 46.91 -41.67 -64.01
N GLY A 13 46.89 -42.07 -62.73
CA GLY A 13 45.62 -42.17 -62.00
C GLY A 13 45.03 -40.77 -61.98
N SER A 14 43.84 -40.59 -62.54
CA SER A 14 43.06 -39.37 -62.39
C SER A 14 42.90 -39.09 -60.90
N ALA A 15 43.66 -38.12 -60.37
CA ALA A 15 43.43 -37.63 -59.02
C ALA A 15 41.97 -37.17 -58.97
N LEU A 16 41.17 -37.79 -58.10
CA LEU A 16 39.81 -37.31 -57.88
C LEU A 16 39.92 -35.86 -57.40
N LEU A 17 39.06 -34.99 -57.96
CA LEU A 17 38.91 -33.63 -57.49
C LEU A 17 38.58 -33.66 -55.99
N ALA A 18 39.30 -32.84 -55.22
CA ALA A 18 38.97 -32.64 -53.82
C ALA A 18 37.55 -32.12 -53.71
N GLN A 19 36.76 -32.74 -52.83
CA GLN A 19 35.37 -32.37 -52.63
C GLN A 19 35.00 -32.54 -51.17
N ILE A 20 34.40 -31.51 -50.58
CA ILE A 20 33.83 -31.54 -49.23
C ILE A 20 32.30 -31.68 -49.31
N SER A 21 31.74 -32.57 -48.49
CA SER A 21 30.29 -32.67 -48.28
C SER A 21 29.96 -32.65 -46.79
N LEU A 22 28.90 -31.94 -46.41
CA LEU A 22 28.45 -31.88 -45.01
C LEU A 22 27.57 -33.08 -44.67
N ASP A 23 27.72 -33.58 -43.45
CA ASP A 23 26.71 -34.45 -42.86
C ASP A 23 25.51 -33.60 -42.40
N PRO A 24 24.27 -34.14 -42.38
CA PRO A 24 23.11 -33.41 -41.91
C PRO A 24 23.28 -32.91 -40.47
N LEU A 25 22.85 -31.69 -40.20
CA LEU A 25 22.85 -31.14 -38.84
C LEU A 25 21.87 -31.89 -37.94
N VAL A 26 22.28 -32.19 -36.71
CA VAL A 26 21.47 -32.93 -35.72
C VAL A 26 20.32 -32.07 -35.18
N THR A 27 20.50 -30.75 -35.16
CA THR A 27 19.46 -29.78 -34.81
C THR A 27 19.54 -28.56 -35.74
N ALA A 28 18.38 -27.99 -36.05
CA ALA A 28 18.25 -26.74 -36.78
C ALA A 28 18.11 -25.51 -35.85
N THR A 29 17.97 -25.74 -34.53
CA THR A 29 17.90 -24.66 -33.53
C THR A 29 18.92 -24.88 -32.43
N ILE A 30 19.67 -23.82 -32.15
CA ILE A 30 20.79 -23.80 -31.21
C ILE A 30 20.55 -22.60 -30.29
N CYS A 31 20.76 -22.76 -28.98
CA CYS A 31 20.64 -21.61 -28.08
C CYS A 31 21.78 -20.63 -28.32
N ASN A 32 21.48 -19.33 -28.26
CA ASN A 32 22.51 -18.31 -28.47
C ASN A 32 23.71 -18.54 -27.54
N GLY A 33 24.91 -18.60 -28.11
CA GLY A 33 26.16 -18.87 -27.37
C GLY A 33 26.49 -20.34 -27.13
N GLU A 34 25.58 -21.27 -27.42
CA GLU A 34 25.88 -22.71 -27.38
C GLU A 34 26.71 -23.15 -28.59
N ALA A 35 27.64 -24.08 -28.34
CA ALA A 35 28.40 -24.71 -29.40
C ALA A 35 27.62 -25.87 -30.01
N PHE A 36 27.91 -26.19 -31.26
CA PHE A 36 27.40 -27.39 -31.93
C PHE A 36 28.48 -28.04 -32.77
N ASP A 37 28.31 -29.33 -33.06
CA ASP A 37 29.26 -30.09 -33.86
C ASP A 37 28.78 -30.21 -35.30
N LEU A 38 29.68 -29.94 -36.25
CA LEU A 38 29.46 -30.16 -37.68
C LEU A 38 30.41 -31.23 -38.20
N SER A 39 29.84 -32.37 -38.60
CA SER A 39 30.59 -33.42 -39.29
C SER A 39 30.60 -33.19 -40.80
N PHE A 40 31.72 -33.54 -41.43
CA PHE A 40 31.88 -33.45 -42.88
C PHE A 40 32.67 -34.65 -43.41
N GLN A 41 32.38 -35.00 -44.66
CA GLN A 41 33.09 -36.01 -45.44
C GLN A 41 33.93 -35.36 -46.53
N ILE A 42 34.96 -36.07 -46.97
CA ILE A 42 35.84 -35.61 -48.07
C ILE A 42 36.04 -36.70 -49.11
N ILE A 43 36.25 -36.28 -50.36
CA ILE A 43 36.75 -37.10 -51.46
C ILE A 43 38.05 -36.44 -51.96
N GLY A 44 39.01 -37.26 -52.41
CA GLY A 44 40.32 -36.77 -52.89
C GLY A 44 41.37 -36.72 -51.78
N THR A 45 42.46 -36.00 -52.04
CA THR A 45 43.61 -35.87 -51.11
C THR A 45 43.80 -34.42 -50.70
N TYR A 46 44.06 -34.20 -49.41
CA TYR A 46 44.36 -32.89 -48.83
C TYR A 46 45.81 -32.86 -48.33
N ASP A 47 46.47 -31.73 -48.51
CA ASP A 47 47.90 -31.60 -48.25
C ASP A 47 48.19 -31.50 -46.74
N PRO A 48 49.34 -32.03 -46.25
CA PRO A 48 49.76 -31.82 -44.88
C PRO A 48 49.79 -30.32 -44.51
N GLY A 49 49.20 -29.98 -43.36
CA GLY A 49 49.02 -28.58 -42.94
C GLY A 49 47.71 -27.93 -43.42
N ASN A 50 46.85 -28.68 -44.12
CA ASN A 50 45.49 -28.24 -44.43
C ASN A 50 44.68 -27.94 -43.17
N VAL A 51 43.86 -26.89 -43.26
CA VAL A 51 42.89 -26.48 -42.24
C VAL A 51 41.52 -26.47 -42.88
N PHE A 52 40.59 -27.19 -42.27
CA PHE A 52 39.16 -27.06 -42.56
C PHE A 52 38.59 -26.01 -41.61
N SER A 53 37.88 -25.03 -42.15
CA SER A 53 37.23 -23.96 -41.39
C SER A 53 35.73 -23.98 -41.66
N VAL A 54 34.92 -23.89 -40.61
CA VAL A 54 33.47 -23.71 -40.75
C VAL A 54 33.18 -22.22 -40.84
N GLU A 55 32.56 -21.83 -41.94
CA GLU A 55 32.06 -20.49 -42.19
C GLU A 55 30.56 -20.44 -41.91
N LEU A 56 30.13 -19.44 -41.14
CA LEU A 56 28.74 -19.07 -40.90
C LEU A 56 28.34 -17.96 -41.85
N SER A 57 27.16 -18.09 -42.47
CA SER A 57 26.56 -17.02 -43.28
C SER A 57 26.04 -15.86 -42.41
N ASP A 58 25.52 -14.81 -43.05
CA ASP A 58 24.61 -13.89 -42.36
C ASP A 58 23.20 -14.51 -42.16
N GLY A 59 22.30 -13.78 -41.51
CA GLY A 59 20.91 -14.20 -41.28
C GLY A 59 20.03 -14.26 -42.54
N ALA A 60 20.53 -13.84 -43.70
CA ALA A 60 19.86 -14.05 -44.99
C ALA A 60 20.38 -15.31 -45.72
N GLY A 61 21.32 -16.03 -45.11
CA GLY A 61 21.97 -17.21 -45.70
C GLY A 61 23.11 -16.87 -46.66
N SER A 62 23.58 -15.62 -46.70
CA SER A 62 24.64 -15.17 -47.60
C SER A 62 26.03 -15.32 -46.99
N PHE A 63 26.97 -15.81 -47.80
CA PHE A 63 28.39 -15.96 -47.45
C PHE A 63 29.24 -14.83 -48.06
N ALA A 64 28.70 -13.63 -48.22
CA ALA A 64 29.45 -12.48 -48.75
C ALA A 64 30.55 -12.01 -47.78
N THR A 65 30.26 -12.04 -46.48
CA THR A 65 31.19 -11.74 -45.39
C THR A 65 31.03 -12.80 -44.29
N PRO A 66 31.47 -14.04 -44.54
CA PRO A 66 31.24 -15.14 -43.61
C PRO A 66 32.07 -14.97 -42.34
N THR A 67 31.56 -15.52 -41.24
CA THR A 67 32.30 -15.57 -39.97
C THR A 67 32.83 -16.98 -39.75
N THR A 68 34.13 -17.13 -39.49
CA THR A 68 34.70 -18.44 -39.12
C THR A 68 34.32 -18.78 -37.69
N ILE A 69 33.62 -19.91 -37.50
CA ILE A 69 33.08 -20.33 -36.19
C ILE A 69 33.74 -21.60 -35.64
N GLY A 70 34.60 -22.27 -36.42
CA GLY A 70 35.31 -23.47 -35.99
C GLY A 70 36.40 -23.85 -36.98
N MET A 71 37.42 -24.57 -36.52
CA MET A 71 38.52 -25.04 -37.36
C MET A 71 38.99 -26.43 -36.96
N LEU A 72 39.46 -27.21 -37.93
CA LEU A 72 40.11 -28.50 -37.75
C LEU A 72 41.34 -28.60 -38.64
N ASN A 73 42.51 -28.75 -38.02
CA ASN A 73 43.75 -29.05 -38.72
C ASN A 73 43.76 -30.52 -39.11
N GLY A 74 43.95 -30.83 -40.38
CA GLY A 74 44.02 -32.22 -40.83
C GLY A 74 43.78 -32.42 -42.31
N THR A 75 43.90 -33.67 -42.72
CA THR A 75 43.77 -34.12 -44.12
C THR A 75 42.69 -35.18 -44.28
N SER A 76 41.88 -35.41 -43.25
CA SER A 76 40.82 -36.43 -43.20
C SER A 76 39.48 -35.79 -42.88
N ALA A 77 38.39 -36.48 -43.26
CA ALA A 77 37.04 -36.18 -42.79
C ALA A 77 37.00 -36.15 -41.25
N GLY A 78 36.06 -35.41 -40.68
CA GLY A 78 35.98 -35.26 -39.23
C GLY A 78 34.82 -34.39 -38.76
N THR A 79 34.87 -34.05 -37.48
CA THR A 79 33.88 -33.21 -36.80
C THR A 79 34.56 -31.94 -36.32
N ILE A 80 33.93 -30.80 -36.59
CA ILE A 80 34.38 -29.48 -36.16
C ILE A 80 33.40 -28.95 -35.11
N SER A 81 33.91 -28.62 -33.93
CA SER A 81 33.12 -27.91 -32.91
C SER A 81 33.02 -26.43 -33.30
N CYS A 82 31.79 -25.95 -33.38
CA CYS A 82 31.43 -24.64 -33.90
C CYS A 82 30.91 -23.76 -32.77
N ASN A 83 31.49 -22.56 -32.61
CA ASN A 83 31.06 -21.55 -31.64
C ASN A 83 30.58 -20.27 -32.37
N PRO A 84 29.28 -20.15 -32.66
CA PRO A 84 28.71 -19.04 -33.42
C PRO A 84 28.44 -17.81 -32.54
N MET A 85 29.49 -17.24 -31.95
CA MET A 85 29.37 -16.07 -31.07
C MET A 85 28.69 -14.89 -31.78
N GLY A 86 27.62 -14.38 -31.16
CA GLY A 86 26.90 -13.19 -31.64
C GLY A 86 25.90 -13.43 -32.77
N ALA A 87 25.72 -14.67 -33.23
CA ALA A 87 24.65 -15.00 -34.16
C ALA A 87 23.30 -15.05 -33.43
N ASP A 88 22.27 -14.42 -33.97
CA ASP A 88 20.94 -14.32 -33.34
C ASP A 88 19.83 -14.32 -34.40
N GLY A 89 18.74 -15.02 -34.14
CA GLY A 89 17.62 -15.18 -35.05
C GLY A 89 17.79 -16.33 -36.05
N THR A 90 17.08 -16.26 -37.17
CA THR A 90 16.97 -17.37 -38.14
C THR A 90 17.58 -17.01 -39.50
N GLY A 91 17.74 -18.01 -40.37
CA GLY A 91 18.18 -17.83 -41.76
C GLY A 91 19.65 -18.14 -42.01
N TYR A 92 20.39 -18.50 -40.96
CA TYR A 92 21.80 -18.84 -41.06
C TYR A 92 22.02 -20.19 -41.75
N ARG A 93 23.16 -20.34 -42.42
CA ARG A 93 23.67 -21.58 -43.00
C ARG A 93 25.16 -21.68 -42.71
N VAL A 94 25.68 -22.90 -42.75
CA VAL A 94 27.11 -23.16 -42.62
C VAL A 94 27.69 -23.80 -43.88
N ARG A 95 28.98 -23.59 -44.11
CA ARG A 95 29.77 -24.32 -45.10
C ARG A 95 31.17 -24.58 -44.56
N VAL A 96 31.86 -25.58 -45.11
CA VAL A 96 33.25 -25.87 -44.78
C VAL A 96 34.14 -25.43 -45.94
N VAL A 97 35.25 -24.79 -45.59
CA VAL A 97 36.29 -24.36 -46.53
C VAL A 97 37.62 -25.00 -46.15
N SER A 98 38.41 -25.42 -47.13
CA SER A 98 39.76 -25.96 -46.90
C SER A 98 40.85 -25.02 -47.42
N THR A 99 42.06 -25.13 -46.88
CA THR A 99 43.21 -24.30 -47.31
C THR A 99 44.09 -24.97 -48.35
N ALA A 100 44.16 -26.31 -48.40
CA ALA A 100 45.03 -27.05 -49.32
C ALA A 100 44.52 -28.48 -49.64
N PRO A 101 43.99 -28.73 -50.86
CA PRO A 101 43.62 -27.71 -51.85
C PRO A 101 42.51 -26.81 -51.32
N VAL A 102 42.38 -25.62 -51.90
CA VAL A 102 41.23 -24.75 -51.60
C VAL A 102 39.98 -25.35 -52.23
N ASP A 103 39.04 -25.73 -51.39
CA ASP A 103 37.73 -26.25 -51.78
C ASP A 103 36.63 -25.68 -50.87
N LEU A 104 35.41 -25.65 -51.40
CA LEU A 104 34.22 -25.13 -50.73
C LEU A 104 33.14 -26.19 -50.77
N SER A 105 32.61 -26.57 -49.60
CA SER A 105 31.39 -27.36 -49.56
C SER A 105 30.21 -26.54 -50.10
N GLY A 106 29.13 -27.23 -50.47
CA GLY A 106 27.80 -26.60 -50.50
C GLY A 106 27.42 -26.07 -49.12
N ALA A 107 26.50 -25.11 -49.07
CA ALA A 107 25.90 -24.69 -47.82
C ALA A 107 25.06 -25.84 -47.21
N SER A 108 24.90 -25.85 -45.89
CA SER A 108 23.99 -26.76 -45.19
C SER A 108 22.58 -26.71 -45.80
N SER A 109 21.90 -27.86 -45.89
CA SER A 109 20.50 -27.93 -46.33
C SER A 109 19.57 -27.29 -45.30
N GLU A 110 19.88 -27.49 -44.03
CA GLU A 110 19.17 -26.94 -42.89
C GLU A 110 19.47 -25.45 -42.76
N VAL A 111 18.43 -24.70 -42.42
CA VAL A 111 18.54 -23.31 -41.95
C VAL A 111 18.70 -23.36 -40.45
N LEU A 112 19.76 -22.74 -39.95
CA LEU A 112 20.03 -22.60 -38.54
C LEU A 112 19.27 -21.40 -37.95
N THR A 113 18.71 -21.63 -36.77
CA THR A 113 18.17 -20.60 -35.89
C THR A 113 19.00 -20.57 -34.61
N PHE A 114 19.51 -19.40 -34.25
CA PHE A 114 20.13 -19.12 -32.97
C PHE A 114 19.09 -18.47 -32.06
N ALA A 115 18.48 -19.29 -31.21
CA ALA A 115 17.37 -18.87 -30.35
C ALA A 115 17.90 -18.13 -29.12
N ASN A 116 17.41 -16.91 -28.92
CA ASN A 116 17.74 -16.06 -27.78
C ASN A 116 16.45 -15.58 -27.08
N PRO A 117 15.70 -16.48 -26.41
CA PRO A 117 14.45 -16.12 -25.74
C PRO A 117 14.69 -15.00 -24.72
N ASN A 118 13.82 -13.99 -24.72
CA ASN A 118 13.87 -12.90 -23.74
C ASN A 118 12.62 -12.87 -22.85
N ALA A 119 12.72 -13.35 -21.61
CA ALA A 119 11.66 -13.24 -20.62
C ALA A 119 11.62 -11.89 -19.87
N GLY A 120 12.52 -10.96 -20.20
CA GLY A 120 12.66 -9.69 -19.49
C GLY A 120 13.60 -9.78 -18.28
N MET A 121 13.50 -8.81 -17.38
CA MET A 121 14.27 -8.76 -16.14
C MET A 121 13.36 -8.99 -14.93
N ASP A 122 13.96 -9.53 -13.86
CA ASP A 122 13.30 -9.62 -12.56
C ASP A 122 12.77 -8.25 -12.12
N ALA A 123 11.57 -8.26 -11.53
CA ALA A 123 10.90 -7.07 -11.07
C ALA A 123 10.35 -7.27 -9.65
N PHE A 124 10.45 -6.20 -8.85
CA PHE A 124 9.86 -6.13 -7.52
C PHE A 124 8.94 -4.91 -7.46
N VAL A 125 7.68 -5.13 -7.06
CA VAL A 125 6.66 -4.10 -6.94
C VAL A 125 6.00 -4.21 -5.57
N THR A 126 5.91 -3.10 -4.85
CA THR A 126 5.10 -3.01 -3.63
C THR A 126 3.80 -2.28 -3.95
N LEU A 127 2.67 -2.84 -3.54
CA LEU A 127 1.34 -2.26 -3.75
C LEU A 127 0.64 -2.02 -2.42
N CYS A 128 -0.18 -0.97 -2.36
CA CYS A 128 -1.10 -0.79 -1.25
C CYS A 128 -2.41 -1.54 -1.54
N GLY A 129 -2.86 -2.35 -0.59
CA GLY A 129 -4.03 -3.19 -0.79
C GLY A 129 -3.75 -4.40 -1.67
N THR A 130 -4.83 -5.03 -2.11
CA THR A 130 -4.83 -6.19 -3.02
C THR A 130 -5.63 -5.87 -4.28
N PRO A 131 -5.11 -4.98 -5.16
CA PRO A 131 -5.83 -4.61 -6.38
C PRO A 131 -6.09 -5.84 -7.25
N SER A 132 -7.30 -5.95 -7.77
CA SER A 132 -7.71 -7.10 -8.58
C SER A 132 -8.78 -6.67 -9.58
N PRO A 133 -8.62 -6.94 -10.89
CA PRO A 133 -7.47 -7.58 -11.55
C PRO A 133 -6.24 -6.66 -11.65
N ILE A 134 -5.05 -7.26 -11.82
CA ILE A 134 -3.80 -6.53 -12.12
C ILE A 134 -3.15 -7.07 -13.42
N ASP A 135 -2.69 -6.15 -14.26
CA ASP A 135 -1.91 -6.48 -15.46
C ASP A 135 -0.43 -6.67 -15.10
N ILE A 136 -0.05 -7.90 -14.83
CA ILE A 136 1.32 -8.30 -14.46
C ILE A 136 2.32 -8.20 -15.62
N GLY A 137 1.86 -8.24 -16.87
CA GLY A 137 2.74 -8.12 -18.04
C GLY A 137 3.41 -6.75 -18.10
N SER A 138 2.65 -5.71 -17.71
CA SER A 138 3.15 -4.32 -17.64
C SER A 138 4.17 -4.07 -16.52
N LEU A 139 4.31 -5.00 -15.57
CA LEU A 139 5.18 -4.85 -14.39
C LEU A 139 6.59 -5.43 -14.61
N LEU A 140 6.79 -6.24 -15.64
CA LEU A 140 8.13 -6.73 -16.01
C LEU A 140 8.91 -5.68 -16.79
N ASN A 141 10.21 -5.60 -16.50
CA ASN A 141 11.15 -4.78 -17.24
C ASN A 141 11.86 -5.60 -18.33
N GLY A 142 12.65 -4.97 -19.19
CA GLY A 142 13.52 -5.67 -20.14
C GLY A 142 12.86 -6.13 -21.45
N ASN A 143 11.68 -5.58 -21.77
CA ASN A 143 10.94 -5.85 -23.01
C ASN A 143 10.73 -7.36 -23.28
N PRO A 144 10.01 -8.06 -22.37
CA PRO A 144 9.77 -9.49 -22.50
C PRO A 144 9.05 -9.83 -23.80
N GLU A 145 9.40 -10.96 -24.40
CA GLU A 145 8.68 -11.51 -25.55
C GLU A 145 7.26 -11.93 -25.15
N PRO A 146 6.22 -11.58 -25.93
CA PRO A 146 4.83 -11.88 -25.59
C PRO A 146 4.45 -13.37 -25.70
N SER A 147 5.36 -14.20 -26.22
CA SER A 147 5.22 -15.66 -26.37
C SER A 147 5.38 -16.43 -25.07
N GLY A 148 5.91 -15.79 -24.01
CA GLY A 148 6.11 -16.44 -22.73
C GLY A 148 4.80 -16.79 -22.02
N THR A 149 4.92 -17.55 -20.94
CA THR A 149 3.80 -17.99 -20.09
C THR A 149 4.09 -17.68 -18.63
N TRP A 150 3.05 -17.25 -17.91
CA TRP A 150 3.12 -17.02 -16.48
C TRP A 150 2.89 -18.29 -15.67
N THR A 151 3.65 -18.45 -14.59
CA THR A 151 3.49 -19.50 -13.58
C THR A 151 3.46 -18.88 -12.19
N ILE A 152 2.56 -19.34 -11.34
CA ILE A 152 2.46 -18.88 -9.95
C ILE A 152 3.43 -19.70 -9.10
N MET A 153 4.41 -19.04 -8.50
CA MET A 153 5.41 -19.67 -7.63
C MET A 153 5.02 -19.55 -6.15
N ALA A 154 4.38 -18.45 -5.78
CA ALA A 154 3.81 -18.22 -4.46
C ALA A 154 2.60 -17.27 -4.53
N GLY A 155 1.62 -17.48 -3.66
CA GLY A 155 0.34 -16.77 -3.65
C GLY A 155 -0.85 -17.70 -3.93
N THR A 156 -2.06 -17.18 -3.75
CA THR A 156 -3.31 -17.96 -3.94
C THR A 156 -4.19 -17.46 -5.08
N GLY A 157 -3.71 -16.46 -5.82
CA GLY A 157 -4.44 -15.89 -6.94
C GLY A 157 -4.49 -16.80 -8.15
N ILE A 158 -5.14 -16.31 -9.20
CA ILE A 158 -5.41 -17.05 -10.43
C ILE A 158 -5.01 -16.19 -11.63
N LEU A 159 -4.40 -16.82 -12.63
CA LEU A 159 -4.14 -16.23 -13.94
C LEU A 159 -5.38 -16.41 -14.83
N VAL A 160 -5.91 -15.33 -15.38
CA VAL A 160 -7.06 -15.38 -16.29
C VAL A 160 -6.58 -15.69 -17.72
N GLY A 161 -6.09 -16.91 -17.92
CA GLY A 161 -5.39 -17.34 -19.14
C GLY A 161 -3.85 -17.21 -19.02
N PRO A 162 -3.08 -17.76 -19.97
CA PRO A 162 -1.62 -17.89 -19.84
C PRO A 162 -0.87 -16.55 -19.77
N ASN A 163 -1.43 -15.50 -20.38
CA ASN A 163 -0.92 -14.12 -20.38
C ASN A 163 -1.98 -13.09 -19.97
N GLY A 164 -3.00 -13.55 -19.23
CA GLY A 164 -4.07 -12.68 -18.76
C GLY A 164 -3.74 -11.96 -17.46
N PRO A 165 -4.64 -11.07 -17.00
CA PRO A 165 -4.48 -10.43 -15.71
C PRO A 165 -4.45 -11.45 -14.57
N TYR A 166 -3.76 -11.09 -13.50
CA TYR A 166 -3.76 -11.82 -12.26
C TYR A 166 -4.89 -11.32 -11.35
N VAL A 167 -5.65 -12.24 -10.76
CA VAL A 167 -6.74 -11.92 -9.82
C VAL A 167 -6.50 -12.59 -8.48
N GLY A 168 -6.99 -11.98 -7.40
CA GLY A 168 -6.90 -12.57 -6.06
C GLY A 168 -5.50 -12.48 -5.45
N LEU A 169 -4.82 -11.32 -5.60
CA LEU A 169 -3.64 -11.01 -4.77
C LEU A 169 -4.00 -11.14 -3.28
N THR A 170 -3.07 -11.69 -2.50
CA THR A 170 -3.14 -11.71 -1.04
C THR A 170 -2.12 -10.75 -0.44
N TYR A 171 -2.38 -10.27 0.77
CA TYR A 171 -1.39 -9.52 1.53
C TYR A 171 -0.09 -10.32 1.73
N GLY A 172 1.03 -9.60 1.76
CA GLY A 172 2.37 -10.17 1.72
C GLY A 172 2.84 -10.50 0.31
N SER A 173 3.80 -11.43 0.22
CA SER A 173 4.53 -11.71 -1.01
C SER A 173 3.78 -12.66 -1.94
N ASN A 174 3.57 -12.22 -3.18
CA ASN A 174 3.10 -13.00 -4.31
C ASN A 174 4.25 -13.10 -5.32
N ILE A 175 4.59 -14.30 -5.79
CA ILE A 175 5.75 -14.52 -6.67
C ILE A 175 5.27 -15.24 -7.93
N LEU A 176 5.56 -14.66 -9.09
CA LEU A 176 5.24 -15.20 -10.39
C LEU A 176 6.52 -15.34 -11.22
N ALA A 177 6.56 -16.34 -12.09
CA ALA A 177 7.62 -16.53 -13.06
C ALA A 177 7.06 -16.39 -14.47
N TYR A 178 7.69 -15.57 -15.31
CA TYR A 178 7.42 -15.48 -16.73
C TYR A 178 8.51 -16.24 -17.47
N THR A 179 8.13 -17.29 -18.21
CA THR A 179 9.09 -18.14 -18.93
C THR A 179 8.82 -18.07 -20.42
N VAL A 180 9.87 -17.78 -21.18
CA VAL A 180 9.87 -17.82 -22.65
C VAL A 180 10.68 -19.04 -23.07
N ASP A 181 10.07 -19.93 -23.85
CA ASP A 181 10.70 -21.11 -24.43
C ASP A 181 10.69 -20.99 -25.96
N VAL A 182 11.88 -20.93 -26.55
CA VAL A 182 12.08 -20.96 -28.00
C VAL A 182 12.85 -22.24 -28.34
N ALA A 183 12.09 -23.28 -28.70
CA ALA A 183 12.59 -24.58 -29.13
C ALA A 183 13.57 -25.25 -28.13
N GLY A 184 13.28 -25.15 -26.84
CA GLY A 184 14.07 -25.73 -25.75
C GLY A 184 15.10 -24.77 -25.15
N CYS A 185 15.33 -23.62 -25.78
CA CYS A 185 16.07 -22.52 -25.17
C CYS A 185 15.11 -21.74 -24.29
N THR A 186 15.40 -21.67 -22.98
CA THR A 186 14.50 -21.03 -22.01
C THR A 186 15.13 -19.79 -21.40
N SER A 187 14.33 -18.75 -21.26
CA SER A 187 14.62 -17.58 -20.42
C SER A 187 13.50 -17.42 -19.40
N THR A 188 13.82 -16.97 -18.18
CA THR A 188 12.83 -16.79 -17.12
C THR A 188 13.12 -15.51 -16.35
N ALA A 189 12.07 -14.72 -16.11
CA ALA A 189 12.09 -13.57 -15.22
C ALA A 189 11.08 -13.78 -14.08
N THR A 190 11.40 -13.27 -12.91
CA THR A 190 10.56 -13.35 -11.71
C THR A 190 9.93 -11.99 -11.42
N LEU A 191 8.63 -12.01 -11.14
CA LEU A 191 7.88 -10.85 -10.66
C LEU A 191 7.48 -11.11 -9.21
N THR A 192 8.02 -10.31 -8.29
CA THR A 192 7.61 -10.31 -6.90
C THR A 192 6.71 -9.11 -6.64
N ILE A 193 5.48 -9.38 -6.19
CA ILE A 193 4.49 -8.37 -5.81
C ILE A 193 4.27 -8.47 -4.30
N ASP A 194 4.69 -7.45 -3.56
CA ASP A 194 4.45 -7.35 -2.13
C ASP A 194 3.24 -6.45 -1.85
N CYS A 195 2.16 -7.03 -1.35
CA CYS A 195 0.93 -6.32 -1.03
C CYS A 195 0.91 -5.93 0.45
N VAL A 196 0.92 -4.62 0.71
CA VAL A 196 0.88 -4.06 2.06
C VAL A 196 -0.57 -3.77 2.45
N GLU A 197 -0.94 -4.18 3.66
CA GLU A 197 -2.25 -3.86 4.23
C GLU A 197 -2.36 -2.35 4.51
N PRO A 198 -3.41 -1.67 4.01
CA PRO A 198 -3.65 -0.27 4.37
C PRO A 198 -3.81 -0.11 5.90
N PRO A 199 -3.37 1.01 6.49
CA PRO A 199 -3.70 1.29 7.88
C PRO A 199 -5.22 1.36 8.05
N ASN A 200 -5.71 1.02 9.24
CA ASN A 200 -7.13 1.11 9.60
C ASN A 200 -7.29 2.09 10.78
N ALA A 201 -7.74 3.32 10.53
CA ALA A 201 -8.03 4.32 11.55
C ALA A 201 -9.44 4.18 12.15
N GLY A 202 -10.27 3.30 11.60
CA GLY A 202 -11.67 3.11 12.00
C GLY A 202 -12.64 4.03 11.27
N VAL A 203 -13.85 4.13 11.81
CA VAL A 203 -14.95 4.96 11.27
C VAL A 203 -15.17 6.16 12.16
N ASN A 204 -15.53 7.29 11.55
CA ASN A 204 -15.83 8.51 12.28
C ASN A 204 -16.95 8.31 13.32
N GLY A 205 -16.77 8.95 14.47
CA GLY A 205 -17.73 8.99 15.58
C GLY A 205 -18.20 10.41 15.88
N ALA A 206 -19.25 10.51 16.69
CA ALA A 206 -19.72 11.78 17.23
C ALA A 206 -20.36 11.59 18.60
N ILE A 207 -20.20 12.57 19.48
CA ILE A 207 -20.83 12.59 20.80
C ILE A 207 -21.17 14.01 21.26
N VAL A 208 -22.23 14.14 22.04
CA VAL A 208 -22.55 15.35 22.81
C VAL A 208 -22.33 14.99 24.28
N LEU A 209 -21.51 15.77 24.97
CA LEU A 209 -21.19 15.58 26.40
C LEU A 209 -21.72 16.76 27.22
N CYS A 210 -22.00 16.53 28.49
CA CYS A 210 -22.22 17.60 29.44
C CYS A 210 -20.87 18.13 29.95
N SER A 211 -20.77 19.42 30.24
CA SER A 211 -19.54 20.03 30.78
C SER A 211 -19.11 19.48 32.14
N THR A 212 -19.99 18.73 32.82
CA THR A 212 -19.74 18.04 34.09
C THR A 212 -19.54 16.54 33.93
N ASP A 213 -19.58 16.00 32.70
CA ASP A 213 -19.30 14.60 32.45
C ASP A 213 -17.82 14.29 32.75
N PRO A 214 -17.50 13.06 33.20
CA PRO A 214 -16.12 12.65 33.38
C PRO A 214 -15.35 12.61 32.04
N PRO A 215 -14.01 12.68 32.07
CA PRO A 215 -13.21 12.52 30.86
C PRO A 215 -13.47 11.20 30.13
N VAL A 216 -13.49 11.24 28.80
CA VAL A 216 -13.78 10.10 27.92
C VAL A 216 -12.59 9.73 27.06
N ASN A 217 -12.43 8.44 26.75
CA ASN A 217 -11.44 7.97 25.80
C ASN A 217 -12.00 8.08 24.36
N LEU A 218 -11.33 8.85 23.52
CA LEU A 218 -11.76 9.11 22.14
C LEU A 218 -11.68 7.87 21.25
N PHE A 219 -10.80 6.92 21.57
CA PHE A 219 -10.68 5.67 20.81
C PHE A 219 -11.94 4.81 20.91
N ASP A 220 -12.61 4.84 22.06
CA ASP A 220 -13.86 4.10 22.29
C ASP A 220 -15.06 4.71 21.54
N LEU A 221 -14.89 5.93 21.01
CA LEU A 221 -15.89 6.64 20.22
C LEU A 221 -15.73 6.42 18.71
N LEU A 222 -14.65 5.77 18.27
CA LEU A 222 -14.44 5.38 16.87
C LEU A 222 -15.29 4.14 16.56
N GLY A 223 -15.89 4.12 15.38
CA GLY A 223 -16.59 2.94 14.87
C GLY A 223 -15.65 1.95 14.17
N GLY A 224 -16.18 0.77 13.82
CA GLY A 224 -15.44 -0.25 13.07
C GLY A 224 -14.42 -1.00 13.93
N THR A 225 -13.27 -1.31 13.36
CA THR A 225 -12.18 -2.06 14.01
C THR A 225 -10.86 -1.28 13.91
N PRO A 226 -10.79 -0.06 14.47
CA PRO A 226 -9.58 0.77 14.39
C PRO A 226 -8.36 0.02 14.92
N SER A 227 -7.24 0.13 14.21
CA SER A 227 -5.96 -0.38 14.67
C SER A 227 -5.45 0.48 15.83
N PHE A 228 -4.85 -0.17 16.83
CA PHE A 228 -4.14 0.53 17.89
C PHE A 228 -2.83 1.15 17.37
N GLY A 229 -2.30 2.14 18.11
CA GLY A 229 -0.99 2.74 17.84
C GLY A 229 -1.01 4.00 16.94
N GLY A 230 -2.18 4.45 16.49
CA GLY A 230 -2.34 5.77 15.89
C GLY A 230 -2.18 6.93 16.88
N THR A 231 -2.13 8.16 16.35
CA THR A 231 -1.93 9.40 17.10
C THR A 231 -3.17 10.27 17.08
N TRP A 232 -3.52 10.87 18.23
CA TRP A 232 -4.60 11.84 18.34
C TRP A 232 -4.13 13.27 18.15
N THR A 233 -4.89 14.03 17.37
CA THR A 233 -4.70 15.47 17.14
C THR A 233 -5.98 16.22 17.52
N SER A 234 -5.83 17.29 18.30
CA SER A 234 -6.92 18.15 18.74
C SER A 234 -7.40 19.08 17.61
N PRO A 235 -8.55 19.76 17.78
CA PRO A 235 -9.05 20.74 16.79
C PRO A 235 -8.05 21.88 16.49
N ALA A 236 -7.14 22.16 17.43
CA ALA A 236 -6.09 23.17 17.27
C ALA A 236 -4.85 22.66 16.51
N GLY A 237 -4.80 21.37 16.15
CA GLY A 237 -3.67 20.75 15.46
C GLY A 237 -2.57 20.22 16.38
N SER A 238 -2.75 20.29 17.70
CA SER A 238 -1.78 19.76 18.67
C SER A 238 -2.00 18.28 18.94
N THR A 239 -0.94 17.52 19.11
CA THR A 239 -1.04 16.12 19.54
C THR A 239 -1.53 16.02 20.99
N MET A 240 -2.25 14.94 21.31
CA MET A 240 -2.81 14.70 22.65
C MET A 240 -2.86 13.21 23.00
N SER A 241 -3.20 12.91 24.25
CA SER A 241 -3.26 11.54 24.79
C SER A 241 -4.41 10.69 24.27
N GLY A 242 -5.41 11.29 23.62
CA GLY A 242 -6.65 10.62 23.21
C GLY A 242 -7.73 10.57 24.29
N VAL A 243 -7.55 11.28 25.40
CA VAL A 243 -8.58 11.49 26.43
C VAL A 243 -9.12 12.91 26.32
N PHE A 244 -10.44 13.06 26.26
CA PHE A 244 -11.13 14.35 26.21
C PHE A 244 -11.82 14.63 27.54
N ASP A 245 -11.56 15.77 28.14
CA ASP A 245 -12.20 16.27 29.36
C ASP A 245 -13.18 17.40 29.02
N PRO A 246 -14.50 17.19 29.14
CA PRO A 246 -15.52 18.20 28.83
C PRO A 246 -15.42 19.50 29.62
N SER A 247 -14.74 19.49 30.77
CA SER A 247 -14.56 20.67 31.63
C SER A 247 -13.39 21.56 31.20
N ASN A 248 -12.43 21.01 30.45
CA ASN A 248 -11.16 21.68 30.14
C ASN A 248 -10.86 21.76 28.64
N ASP A 249 -11.25 20.74 27.87
CA ASP A 249 -10.91 20.62 26.46
C ASP A 249 -11.97 21.29 25.56
N PRO A 250 -11.53 21.99 24.49
CA PRO A 250 -12.45 22.67 23.59
C PRO A 250 -13.23 21.69 22.71
N ALA A 251 -14.55 21.85 22.64
CA ALA A 251 -15.38 21.12 21.67
C ALA A 251 -14.87 21.32 20.22
N GLY A 252 -15.00 20.29 19.38
CA GLY A 252 -14.54 20.33 18.01
C GLY A 252 -14.27 18.95 17.41
N ILE A 253 -13.54 18.92 16.30
CA ILE A 253 -13.17 17.68 15.60
C ILE A 253 -11.78 17.22 16.07
N TYR A 254 -11.75 16.03 16.66
CA TYR A 254 -10.53 15.35 17.07
C TYR A 254 -10.20 14.27 16.03
N SER A 255 -8.94 14.16 15.62
CA SER A 255 -8.52 13.25 14.55
C SER A 255 -7.60 12.16 15.09
N TYR A 256 -7.89 10.91 14.75
CA TYR A 256 -7.04 9.75 15.00
C TYR A 256 -6.38 9.32 13.70
N THR A 257 -5.06 9.40 13.63
CA THR A 257 -4.30 9.06 12.42
C THR A 257 -3.46 7.81 12.66
N VAL A 258 -3.61 6.82 11.78
CA VAL A 258 -2.76 5.62 11.74
C VAL A 258 -1.82 5.76 10.55
N VAL A 259 -0.52 5.67 10.83
CA VAL A 259 0.52 5.84 9.79
C VAL A 259 0.54 4.62 8.88
N GLY A 260 0.47 4.85 7.58
CA GLY A 260 0.58 3.81 6.57
C GLY A 260 2.03 3.45 6.30
N THR A 261 2.28 2.17 5.99
CA THR A 261 3.59 1.76 5.46
C THR A 261 3.60 2.03 3.95
N PRO A 262 4.56 2.79 3.40
CA PRO A 262 4.61 3.07 1.96
C PRO A 262 4.52 1.79 1.12
N PRO A 263 3.74 1.78 0.03
CA PRO A 263 3.06 2.92 -0.60
C PRO A 263 1.68 3.26 -0.01
N CYS A 264 1.23 2.60 1.05
CA CYS A 264 -0.02 2.98 1.70
C CYS A 264 0.11 4.34 2.38
N ALA A 265 -0.82 5.25 2.06
CA ALA A 265 -0.94 6.52 2.74
C ALA A 265 -1.46 6.33 4.17
N ASN A 266 -1.28 7.35 5.01
CA ASN A 266 -1.89 7.39 6.33
C ASN A 266 -3.42 7.43 6.20
N GLU A 267 -4.12 6.76 7.12
CA GLU A 267 -5.57 6.87 7.25
C GLU A 267 -5.92 7.69 8.49
N THR A 268 -7.04 8.40 8.45
CA THR A 268 -7.52 9.20 9.57
C THR A 268 -9.01 9.01 9.77
N ALA A 269 -9.41 8.77 11.02
CA ALA A 269 -10.79 8.82 11.47
C ALA A 269 -10.99 10.01 12.42
N GLN A 270 -12.22 10.47 12.56
CA GLN A 270 -12.54 11.68 13.32
C GLN A 270 -13.62 11.44 14.36
N VAL A 271 -13.51 12.10 15.50
CA VAL A 271 -14.55 12.19 16.53
C VAL A 271 -15.01 13.64 16.63
N ALA A 272 -16.26 13.89 16.26
CA ALA A 272 -16.89 15.19 16.43
C ALA A 272 -17.48 15.31 17.84
N ILE A 273 -16.97 16.25 18.63
CA ILE A 273 -17.40 16.48 20.01
C ILE A 273 -18.12 17.81 20.10
N SER A 274 -19.29 17.78 20.72
CA SER A 274 -19.99 18.97 21.19
C SER A 274 -20.18 18.89 22.70
N VAL A 275 -20.12 20.03 23.38
CA VAL A 275 -20.27 20.12 24.84
C VAL A 275 -21.46 21.03 25.16
N ALA A 276 -22.46 20.45 25.80
CA ALA A 276 -23.55 21.18 26.43
C ALA A 276 -23.07 21.72 27.79
N GLN A 277 -23.34 22.98 28.08
CA GLN A 277 -23.01 23.55 29.39
C GLN A 277 -24.04 23.10 30.41
N ALA A 278 -23.56 22.65 31.57
CA ALA A 278 -24.43 22.33 32.70
C ALA A 278 -25.24 23.56 33.11
N ALA A 279 -26.51 23.34 33.48
CA ALA A 279 -27.30 24.37 34.12
C ALA A 279 -26.60 24.84 35.40
N ASN A 280 -26.69 26.14 35.70
CA ASN A 280 -26.17 26.74 36.93
C ASN A 280 -27.31 27.42 37.69
N ALA A 281 -27.86 26.77 38.72
CA ALA A 281 -28.91 27.32 39.56
C ALA A 281 -28.37 28.15 40.74
N GLY A 282 -27.04 28.28 40.88
CA GLY A 282 -26.41 28.87 42.06
C GLY A 282 -26.48 27.94 43.28
N SER A 283 -26.09 28.45 44.44
CA SER A 283 -26.10 27.69 45.69
C SER A 283 -27.27 28.09 46.58
N ASP A 284 -27.79 27.13 47.33
CA ASP A 284 -28.83 27.33 48.33
C ASP A 284 -28.52 28.49 49.29
N ALA A 285 -29.58 29.14 49.76
CA ALA A 285 -29.53 30.23 50.72
C ALA A 285 -30.65 30.11 51.76
N ALA A 286 -30.42 30.70 52.92
CA ALA A 286 -31.41 30.86 53.96
C ALA A 286 -31.40 32.30 54.46
N ILE A 287 -32.58 32.92 54.52
CA ILE A 287 -32.75 34.30 54.96
C ILE A 287 -33.81 34.39 56.07
N THR A 288 -33.64 35.36 56.96
CA THR A 288 -34.63 35.72 57.97
C THR A 288 -34.99 37.18 57.77
N ILE A 289 -36.27 37.45 57.61
CA ILE A 289 -36.80 38.78 57.32
C ILE A 289 -38.00 39.09 58.22
N CYS A 290 -38.34 40.36 58.34
CA CYS A 290 -39.52 40.81 59.03
C CYS A 290 -40.75 40.78 58.11
N ASP A 291 -41.92 40.52 58.68
CA ASP A 291 -43.21 40.60 57.97
C ASP A 291 -43.50 41.98 57.36
N SER A 292 -42.86 43.02 57.89
CA SER A 292 -42.93 44.40 57.40
C SER A 292 -41.83 44.82 56.41
N ASP A 293 -40.91 43.92 56.04
CA ASP A 293 -39.81 44.26 55.13
C ASP A 293 -40.30 44.51 53.70
N ALA A 294 -39.50 45.24 52.93
CA ALA A 294 -39.79 45.49 51.52
C ALA A 294 -39.70 44.19 50.69
N PRO A 295 -40.46 44.06 49.58
CA PRO A 295 -40.32 42.95 48.66
C PRO A 295 -38.89 42.81 48.14
N LEU A 296 -38.42 41.58 47.97
CA LEU A 296 -37.06 41.27 47.54
C LEU A 296 -37.06 40.27 46.38
N LEU A 297 -36.03 40.33 45.53
CA LEU A 297 -35.82 39.34 44.49
C LEU A 297 -35.14 38.11 45.09
N LEU A 298 -35.74 36.94 44.91
CA LEU A 298 -35.22 35.68 45.44
C LEU A 298 -33.87 35.30 44.79
N ILE A 299 -33.65 35.65 43.52
CA ILE A 299 -32.40 35.37 42.80
C ILE A 299 -31.19 36.08 43.42
N ASP A 300 -31.40 37.26 44.01
CA ASP A 300 -30.34 38.04 44.66
C ASP A 300 -29.92 37.44 46.01
N GLN A 301 -30.70 36.49 46.53
CA GLN A 301 -30.40 35.81 47.79
C GLN A 301 -29.58 34.54 47.57
N LEU A 302 -29.58 33.98 46.36
CA LEU A 302 -28.74 32.86 45.99
C LEU A 302 -27.29 33.32 45.89
N SER A 303 -26.35 32.43 46.28
CA SER A 303 -24.92 32.69 46.08
C SER A 303 -24.42 32.01 44.80
N GLY A 304 -23.23 32.40 44.34
CA GLY A 304 -22.66 31.96 43.07
C GLY A 304 -23.10 32.84 41.90
N THR A 305 -23.24 32.25 40.71
CA THR A 305 -23.65 32.95 39.48
C THR A 305 -24.85 32.25 38.84
N PRO A 306 -26.01 32.20 39.55
CA PRO A 306 -27.19 31.53 39.03
C PRO A 306 -27.60 32.13 37.68
N ALA A 307 -27.85 31.26 36.70
CA ALA A 307 -28.28 31.67 35.37
C ALA A 307 -29.69 32.29 35.46
N PRO A 308 -29.95 33.46 34.85
CA PRO A 308 -31.22 34.18 35.01
C PRO A 308 -32.41 33.53 34.28
N SER A 309 -32.19 32.44 33.55
CA SER A 309 -33.20 31.73 32.75
C SER A 309 -34.05 30.75 33.55
N GLY A 310 -33.76 30.54 34.83
CA GLY A 310 -34.53 29.63 35.68
C GLY A 310 -35.89 30.17 36.11
N SER A 311 -36.71 29.30 36.68
CA SER A 311 -38.05 29.58 37.18
C SER A 311 -38.20 29.25 38.66
N TRP A 312 -39.01 30.03 39.38
CA TRP A 312 -39.29 29.81 40.79
C TRP A 312 -40.55 28.98 41.00
N ALA A 313 -40.53 28.13 42.03
CA ALA A 313 -41.71 27.43 42.53
C ALA A 313 -41.72 27.36 44.06
N PHE A 314 -42.92 27.37 44.64
CA PHE A 314 -43.17 27.11 46.05
C PHE A 314 -44.15 25.95 46.16
N ASN A 315 -43.79 24.90 46.91
CA ASN A 315 -44.57 23.65 46.99
C ASN A 315 -44.98 23.11 45.60
N SER A 316 -44.04 23.13 44.65
CA SER A 316 -44.22 22.72 43.25
C SER A 316 -45.22 23.55 42.43
N VAL A 317 -45.69 24.69 42.94
CA VAL A 317 -46.51 25.64 42.20
C VAL A 317 -45.64 26.80 41.71
N PRO A 318 -45.73 27.22 40.43
CA PRO A 318 -44.97 28.35 39.92
C PRO A 318 -45.15 29.61 40.78
N HIS A 319 -44.05 30.29 41.05
CA HIS A 319 -44.01 31.49 41.87
C HIS A 319 -43.35 32.66 41.11
N SER A 320 -43.72 33.88 41.49
CA SER A 320 -43.03 35.10 41.04
C SER A 320 -41.56 35.11 41.49
N PRO A 321 -40.62 35.76 40.78
CA PRO A 321 -39.25 35.92 41.28
C PRO A 321 -39.12 36.85 42.50
N VAL A 322 -40.19 37.57 42.85
CA VAL A 322 -40.24 38.49 44.01
C VAL A 322 -40.93 37.79 45.17
N PHE A 323 -40.30 37.82 46.35
CA PHE A 323 -40.92 37.46 47.62
C PHE A 323 -41.46 38.73 48.31
N VAL A 324 -42.71 38.70 48.75
CA VAL A 324 -43.43 39.79 49.42
C VAL A 324 -43.68 39.43 50.90
N PRO A 325 -42.92 40.01 51.84
CA PRO A 325 -43.14 39.77 53.27
C PRO A 325 -44.56 40.13 53.72
N GLY A 326 -45.11 39.33 54.63
CA GLY A 326 -46.49 39.46 55.11
C GLY A 326 -47.58 38.99 54.13
N THR A 327 -47.23 38.67 52.88
CA THR A 327 -48.14 38.10 51.87
C THR A 327 -47.76 36.67 51.51
N ASP A 328 -46.49 36.46 51.16
CA ASP A 328 -45.97 35.16 50.77
C ASP A 328 -45.64 34.30 52.01
N ALA A 329 -45.91 33.00 51.92
CA ALA A 329 -45.72 32.08 53.03
C ALA A 329 -44.22 31.79 53.29
N ALA A 330 -43.83 31.70 54.56
CA ALA A 330 -42.49 31.23 54.91
C ALA A 330 -42.24 29.80 54.41
N GLY A 331 -41.01 29.51 53.99
CA GLY A 331 -40.59 28.21 53.48
C GLY A 331 -39.53 28.31 52.39
N CYS A 332 -39.22 27.19 51.73
CA CYS A 332 -38.18 27.12 50.71
C CYS A 332 -38.76 27.28 49.31
N TYR A 333 -38.30 28.34 48.64
CA TYR A 333 -38.59 28.63 47.25
C TYR A 333 -37.52 27.99 46.39
N VAL A 334 -37.91 27.18 45.41
CA VAL A 334 -36.98 26.42 44.56
C VAL A 334 -36.80 27.15 43.24
N TYR A 335 -35.54 27.46 42.90
CA TYR A 335 -35.14 27.95 41.61
C TYR A 335 -34.69 26.78 40.73
N THR A 336 -35.30 26.60 39.57
CA THR A 336 -34.92 25.54 38.62
C THR A 336 -34.41 26.15 37.33
N VAL A 337 -33.17 25.85 36.96
CA VAL A 337 -32.59 26.21 35.67
C VAL A 337 -32.68 25.00 34.74
N PRO A 338 -33.40 25.09 33.59
CA PRO A 338 -33.52 23.97 32.67
C PRO A 338 -32.16 23.60 32.06
N GLY A 339 -31.84 22.31 32.04
CA GLY A 339 -30.65 21.76 31.40
C GLY A 339 -30.82 21.60 29.89
N SER A 340 -29.70 21.48 29.18
CA SER A 340 -29.67 21.12 27.76
C SER A 340 -29.09 19.72 27.60
N ALA A 341 -29.85 18.79 27.03
CA ALA A 341 -29.43 17.39 26.93
C ALA A 341 -28.04 17.27 26.26
N PRO A 342 -27.10 16.49 26.83
CA PRO A 342 -27.27 15.54 27.92
C PRO A 342 -27.22 16.12 29.35
N CYS A 343 -26.94 17.41 29.53
CA CYS A 343 -26.98 18.04 30.85
C CYS A 343 -28.39 18.07 31.44
N LEU A 344 -28.50 17.66 32.69
CA LEU A 344 -29.74 17.74 33.45
C LEU A 344 -30.01 19.19 33.91
N ALA A 345 -31.26 19.45 34.30
CA ALA A 345 -31.61 20.68 35.00
C ALA A 345 -30.95 20.72 36.38
N GLU A 346 -30.63 21.92 36.85
CA GLU A 346 -30.09 22.14 38.19
C GLU A 346 -31.09 22.96 39.03
N GLN A 347 -31.04 22.76 40.34
CA GLN A 347 -31.89 23.45 41.31
C GLN A 347 -31.08 24.03 42.46
N SER A 348 -31.58 25.14 42.99
CA SER A 348 -31.19 25.72 44.25
C SER A 348 -32.43 26.24 44.98
N SER A 349 -32.29 26.62 46.23
CA SER A 349 -33.39 27.03 47.08
C SER A 349 -33.07 28.24 47.95
N VAL A 350 -34.07 29.09 48.17
CA VAL A 350 -34.03 30.17 49.16
C VAL A 350 -35.05 29.85 50.23
N CYS A 351 -34.59 29.47 51.42
CA CYS A 351 -35.44 29.20 52.56
C CYS A 351 -35.66 30.47 53.38
N VAL A 352 -36.89 30.99 53.33
CA VAL A 352 -37.29 32.25 53.98
C VAL A 352 -37.97 31.96 55.31
N THR A 353 -37.42 32.51 56.39
CA THR A 353 -38.09 32.60 57.70
C THR A 353 -38.63 34.02 57.88
N VAL A 354 -39.91 34.13 58.22
CA VAL A 354 -40.56 35.43 58.44
C VAL A 354 -40.86 35.61 59.93
N ASN A 355 -40.29 36.64 60.54
CA ASN A 355 -40.54 37.04 61.91
C ASN A 355 -41.53 38.21 61.98
N ASN A 356 -42.34 38.26 63.04
CA ASN A 356 -43.16 39.44 63.33
C ASN A 356 -42.32 40.47 64.10
N CYS A 357 -41.92 41.54 63.42
CA CYS A 357 -40.98 42.51 63.98
C CYS A 357 -41.65 43.73 64.63
N PHE A 358 -42.99 43.80 64.61
CA PHE A 358 -43.76 44.85 65.30
C PHE A 358 -44.00 44.59 66.80
N GLN A 359 -43.17 43.76 67.45
CA GLN A 359 -43.14 43.59 68.91
C GLN A 359 -41.76 43.90 69.49
N GLN A 360 -41.40 45.17 69.53
CA GLN A 360 -40.61 45.73 70.65
C GLN A 360 -41.52 46.76 71.35
N PRO A 361 -42.13 46.45 72.51
CA PRO A 361 -42.70 47.50 73.34
C PRO A 361 -41.55 48.35 73.88
N GLY A 362 -41.55 49.63 73.54
CA GLY A 362 -40.64 50.60 74.14
C GLY A 362 -40.79 50.60 75.65
N SER A 363 -39.69 50.39 76.38
CA SER A 363 -39.60 50.80 77.77
C SER A 363 -39.34 52.31 77.80
N GLU A 364 -40.38 53.11 77.61
CA GLU A 364 -40.36 54.50 78.07
C GLU A 364 -40.28 54.48 79.60
N PHE A 365 -39.09 54.76 80.12
CA PHE A 365 -38.92 55.18 81.52
C PHE A 365 -39.52 56.57 81.66
N HIS A 366 -40.81 56.64 82.01
CA HIS A 366 -41.42 57.89 82.48
C HIS A 366 -41.04 58.08 83.96
N PRO A 367 -40.37 59.19 84.35
CA PRO A 367 -40.01 59.45 85.73
C PRO A 367 -41.24 59.84 86.56
N PRO A 368 -41.34 59.44 87.84
CA PRO A 368 -42.41 59.89 88.71
C PRO A 368 -42.08 61.25 89.33
N TYR A 369 -42.96 62.23 89.13
CA TYR A 369 -43.25 63.32 90.06
C TYR A 369 -44.77 63.56 89.97
N PRO A 370 -45.47 64.11 90.99
CA PRO A 370 -44.97 64.69 92.26
C PRO A 370 -45.74 64.21 93.52
N ASP A 371 -45.28 64.57 94.73
CA ASP A 371 -46.08 65.30 95.72
C ASP A 371 -45.23 65.76 96.94
N GLU A 372 -45.54 66.99 97.39
CA GLU A 372 -45.01 67.86 98.47
C GLU A 372 -43.74 68.70 98.24
#